data_AF-A0A7C5SBF1-F1
#
_entry.id   AF-A0A7C5SBF1-F1
#
_cell.length_a   1.000
_cell.length_b   1.000
_cell.length_c   1.000
_cell.angle_alpha   90.00
_cell.angle_beta   90.00
_cell.angle_gamma   90.00
#
_symmetry.space_group_name_H-M   'P 1'
#
loop_
_entity.id
_entity.type
_entity.pdbx_description
1 polymer ?
#
loop_
_entity_poly.entity_id
_entity_poly.type
_entity_poly.pdbx_seq_one_letter_code
_entity_poly.pdbx_strand_id
1 'polypeptide(L)'
;QIGSFPDMDNSERAYDRAVRLIKKSLLDYLRIELVKGYHTVRIGRFEHRDDAKRLLRAVRKVFPGAIVLKAYVKEERIKRLYGALPRAEQKVAAEVTAPVREEKERPIRPGKGKKTEAKTEMKVKTKKVVPSVKKREAPEKGVELVEKTGKEVTTEEGLIPLKIPFEVIRKKFEEKEKSEIMERERLSRLPEEKPPEPVSGKDELTREGLLAFHVSVREAALKRAVVKKKEKADIAVLPLENLSSAADAVGRVMPVLRGYIEERGLKVLDDSLVRDFMVKNRFRERGVITSELSRRLREQYGVHYAYVGSIITFKDANPPKFALIGRVVDTSNGDILWTNYASATGNDFAGLFGVGKITEMDRLIPVVVKRFISSLSEDALTARKDGRLRIAVLPFRNATKMVGAGKIAAYMFLSGLMNVPGLQPVEYGDIRKEVISLNMREIGELSFSSIEGLSKTMNIDLILLGSVEEYSPSVVEAIPPRVSFTSKLIDAHSKRLLWLDDIELDGNDEIKILDLGKLRSVDMVAYNAVRKMIKRMEERIW
;
A
#
# COMPACT_ATOMS: atom_id res chain seq x y z
N GLN A 1 -4.79 21.25 -7.89
CA GLN A 1 -5.95 20.42 -8.29
C GLN A 1 -6.90 20.34 -7.11
N ILE A 2 -8.19 20.60 -7.33
CA ILE A 2 -9.19 20.58 -6.26
C ILE A 2 -10.02 19.28 -6.25
N GLY A 3 -10.07 18.55 -7.36
CA GLY A 3 -10.72 17.24 -7.45
C GLY A 3 -10.59 16.61 -8.85
N SER A 4 -10.81 15.29 -8.93
CA SER A 4 -10.91 14.52 -10.17
C SER A 4 -12.16 13.66 -10.10
N PHE A 5 -13.00 13.73 -11.13
CA PHE A 5 -14.33 13.15 -11.14
C PHE A 5 -14.50 12.23 -12.36
N PRO A 6 -15.24 11.12 -12.26
CA PRO A 6 -15.46 10.23 -13.39
C PRO A 6 -16.37 10.88 -14.46
N ASP A 7 -17.35 11.67 -14.03
CA ASP A 7 -18.33 12.34 -14.89
C ASP A 7 -18.15 13.87 -14.91
N MET A 8 -18.68 14.49 -15.98
CA MET A 8 -18.61 15.94 -16.18
C MET A 8 -19.43 16.69 -15.13
N ASP A 9 -20.65 16.24 -14.81
CA ASP A 9 -21.59 16.96 -13.93
C ASP A 9 -21.01 17.18 -12.53
N ASN A 10 -20.37 16.15 -11.95
CA ASN A 10 -19.65 16.28 -10.67
C ASN A 10 -18.50 17.29 -10.74
N SER A 11 -17.76 17.29 -11.84
CA SER A 11 -16.68 18.25 -12.05
C SER A 11 -17.20 19.69 -12.21
N GLU A 12 -18.36 19.87 -12.85
CA GLU A 12 -19.01 21.17 -12.96
C GLU A 12 -19.53 21.68 -11.62
N ARG A 13 -20.16 20.82 -10.81
CA ARG A 13 -20.55 21.17 -9.43
C ARG A 13 -19.37 21.63 -8.59
N ALA A 14 -18.24 20.92 -8.68
CA ALA A 14 -17.02 21.30 -7.97
C ALA A 14 -16.42 22.61 -8.51
N TYR A 15 -16.45 22.80 -9.83
CA TYR A 15 -16.02 24.02 -10.49
C TYR A 15 -16.87 25.24 -10.08
N ASP A 16 -18.20 25.14 -10.13
CA ASP A 16 -19.11 26.22 -9.77
C ASP A 16 -19.05 26.52 -8.26
N ARG A 17 -18.83 25.49 -7.43
CA ARG A 17 -18.52 25.70 -6.01
C ARG A 17 -17.23 26.49 -5.83
N ALA A 18 -16.18 26.21 -6.61
CA ALA A 18 -14.93 26.97 -6.56
C ALA A 18 -15.15 28.43 -6.97
N VAL A 19 -15.92 28.67 -8.03
CA VAL A 19 -16.28 30.02 -8.49
C VAL A 19 -17.01 30.82 -7.40
N ARG A 20 -17.91 30.18 -6.64
CA ARG A 20 -18.67 30.84 -5.57
C ARG A 20 -17.86 31.12 -4.32
N LEU A 21 -16.98 30.19 -3.94
CA LEU A 21 -16.34 30.20 -2.62
C LEU A 21 -14.91 30.77 -2.61
N ILE A 22 -14.26 30.88 -3.77
CA ILE A 22 -12.90 31.42 -3.89
C ILE A 22 -12.96 32.85 -4.42
N LYS A 23 -12.15 33.74 -3.84
CA LYS A 23 -12.04 35.14 -4.31
C LYS A 23 -11.72 35.18 -5.80
N LYS A 24 -12.41 36.04 -6.56
CA LYS A 24 -12.26 36.16 -8.02
C LYS A 24 -10.81 36.34 -8.50
N SER A 25 -9.99 37.07 -7.75
CA SER A 25 -8.55 37.26 -8.04
C SER A 25 -7.71 35.99 -7.95
N LEU A 26 -8.21 34.94 -7.30
CA LEU A 26 -7.55 33.65 -7.15
C LEU A 26 -8.10 32.59 -8.11
N LEU A 27 -9.14 32.90 -8.88
CA LEU A 27 -9.73 32.02 -9.88
C LEU A 27 -8.97 32.01 -11.20
N ASP A 28 -7.79 32.64 -11.23
CA ASP A 28 -6.96 32.67 -12.43
C ASP A 28 -6.65 31.24 -12.90
N TYR A 29 -6.91 31.02 -14.17
CA TYR A 29 -6.75 29.74 -14.85
C TYR A 29 -7.51 28.56 -14.19
N LEU A 30 -8.65 28.82 -13.54
CA LEU A 30 -9.59 27.79 -13.10
C LEU A 30 -10.19 27.08 -14.32
N ARG A 31 -10.12 25.74 -14.36
CA ARG A 31 -10.51 24.95 -15.53
C ARG A 31 -10.89 23.52 -15.19
N ILE A 32 -11.63 22.90 -16.10
CA ILE A 32 -11.91 21.46 -16.13
C ILE A 32 -11.10 20.83 -17.27
N GLU A 33 -10.24 19.87 -16.94
CA GLU A 33 -9.42 19.12 -17.91
C GLU A 33 -9.85 17.65 -17.97
N LEU A 34 -9.93 17.06 -19.16
CA LEU A 34 -10.08 15.60 -19.33
C LEU A 34 -8.71 14.92 -19.28
N VAL A 35 -8.41 14.21 -18.18
CA VAL A 35 -7.12 13.55 -17.94
C VAL A 35 -7.36 12.07 -17.66
N LYS A 36 -6.91 11.21 -18.58
CA LYS A 36 -7.02 9.73 -18.46
C LYS A 36 -8.45 9.25 -18.14
N GLY A 37 -9.45 9.84 -18.78
CA GLY A 37 -10.87 9.49 -18.57
C GLY A 37 -11.54 10.18 -17.38
N TYR A 38 -10.82 11.01 -16.61
CA TYR A 38 -11.39 11.78 -15.50
C TYR A 38 -11.49 13.26 -15.82
N HIS A 39 -12.59 13.89 -15.40
CA HIS A 39 -12.82 15.33 -15.45
C HIS A 39 -12.21 15.97 -14.21
N THR A 40 -11.08 16.64 -14.40
CA THR A 40 -10.24 17.13 -13.30
C THR A 40 -10.31 18.64 -13.19
N VAL A 41 -10.68 19.14 -12.01
CA VAL A 41 -10.82 20.57 -11.75
C VAL A 41 -9.51 21.13 -11.19
N ARG A 42 -8.96 22.13 -11.86
CA ARG A 42 -7.64 22.72 -11.57
C ARG A 42 -7.75 24.23 -11.50
N ILE A 43 -6.95 24.82 -10.62
CA ILE A 43 -6.88 26.26 -10.39
C ILE A 43 -5.42 26.69 -10.46
N GLY A 44 -5.16 27.81 -11.14
CA GLY A 44 -3.84 28.36 -11.36
C GLY A 44 -2.98 27.62 -12.39
N ARG A 45 -1.95 28.33 -12.83
CA ARG A 45 -0.80 27.88 -13.61
C ARG A 45 0.39 28.69 -13.13
N PHE A 46 1.40 28.00 -12.61
CA PHE A 46 2.54 28.64 -11.96
C PHE A 46 3.84 28.09 -12.52
N GLU A 47 4.83 28.97 -12.70
CA GLU A 47 6.19 28.58 -13.08
C GLU A 47 6.97 28.06 -11.87
N HIS A 48 6.74 28.67 -10.69
CA HIS A 48 7.39 28.30 -9.45
C HIS A 48 6.43 27.59 -8.49
N ARG A 49 6.94 26.53 -7.83
CA ARG A 49 6.16 25.71 -6.88
C ARG A 49 5.67 26.53 -5.67
N ASP A 50 6.41 27.56 -5.27
CA ASP A 50 6.07 28.37 -4.09
C ASP A 50 4.84 29.25 -4.32
N ASP A 51 4.64 29.75 -5.54
CA ASP A 51 3.44 30.52 -5.90
C ASP A 51 2.20 29.61 -5.81
N ALA A 52 2.32 28.38 -6.31
CA ALA A 52 1.28 27.37 -6.18
C ALA A 52 0.97 27.02 -4.71
N LYS A 53 2.00 26.94 -3.85
CA LYS A 53 1.82 26.72 -2.40
C LYS A 53 1.10 27.89 -1.73
N ARG A 54 1.38 29.14 -2.13
CA ARG A 54 0.66 30.32 -1.61
C ARG A 54 -0.83 30.24 -1.95
N LEU A 55 -1.18 29.93 -3.20
CA LEU A 55 -2.58 29.72 -3.59
C LEU A 55 -3.20 28.54 -2.83
N LEU A 56 -2.48 27.43 -2.68
CA LEU A 56 -2.98 26.23 -2.02
C LEU A 56 -3.45 26.51 -0.58
N ARG A 57 -2.72 27.33 0.19
CA ARG A 57 -3.12 27.72 1.56
C ARG A 57 -4.47 28.42 1.60
N ALA A 58 -4.76 29.26 0.61
CA ALA A 58 -6.07 29.93 0.51
C ALA A 58 -7.17 28.95 0.08
N VAL A 59 -6.88 28.10 -0.90
CA VAL A 59 -7.84 27.13 -1.47
C VAL A 59 -8.21 26.03 -0.46
N ARG A 60 -7.26 25.56 0.36
CA ARG A 60 -7.50 24.50 1.37
C ARG A 60 -8.53 24.86 2.44
N LYS A 61 -8.80 26.14 2.66
CA LYS A 61 -9.87 26.60 3.55
C LYS A 61 -11.26 26.18 3.06
N VAL A 62 -11.41 26.01 1.74
CA VAL A 62 -12.67 25.63 1.08
C VAL A 62 -12.63 24.19 0.58
N PHE A 63 -11.47 23.75 0.07
CA PHE A 63 -11.23 22.42 -0.47
C PHE A 63 -10.06 21.76 0.27
N PRO A 64 -10.29 21.12 1.44
CA PRO A 64 -9.23 20.55 2.26
C PRO A 64 -8.35 19.51 1.52
N GLY A 65 -8.94 18.77 0.58
CA GLY A 65 -8.25 17.79 -0.27
C GLY A 65 -7.46 18.37 -1.45
N ALA A 66 -7.34 19.70 -1.57
CA ALA A 66 -6.58 20.30 -2.66
C ALA A 66 -5.08 19.99 -2.55
N ILE A 67 -4.45 19.74 -3.71
CA ILE A 67 -3.04 19.39 -3.85
C ILE A 67 -2.34 20.18 -4.97
N VAL A 68 -1.04 20.44 -4.83
CA VAL A 68 -0.19 20.96 -5.91
C VAL A 68 0.29 19.78 -6.74
N LEU A 69 0.19 19.87 -8.08
CA LEU A 69 0.68 18.86 -9.00
C LEU A 69 1.54 19.50 -10.08
N LYS A 70 2.62 18.83 -10.45
CA LYS A 70 3.35 19.14 -11.68
C LYS A 70 2.54 18.61 -12.86
N ALA A 71 2.12 19.50 -13.75
CA ALA A 71 1.32 19.13 -14.91
C ALA A 71 1.73 19.93 -16.14
N TYR A 72 1.72 19.26 -17.30
CA TYR A 72 1.73 19.92 -18.59
C TYR A 72 0.27 20.21 -18.99
N VAL A 73 0.00 21.44 -19.45
CA VAL A 73 -1.34 21.82 -19.90
C VAL A 73 -1.45 21.52 -21.39
N LYS A 74 -2.58 20.96 -21.79
CA LYS A 74 -2.94 20.67 -23.18
C LYS A 74 -4.28 21.33 -23.46
N GLU A 75 -4.30 22.32 -24.34
CA GLU A 75 -5.49 23.10 -24.73
C GLU A 75 -6.64 22.16 -25.15
N GLU A 76 -6.33 21.09 -25.88
CA GLU A 76 -7.31 20.11 -26.36
C GLU A 76 -8.00 19.31 -25.23
N ARG A 77 -7.43 19.30 -24.03
CA ARG A 77 -8.01 18.64 -22.84
C ARG A 77 -8.92 19.56 -22.05
N ILE A 78 -8.83 20.88 -22.24
CA ILE A 78 -9.63 21.85 -21.49
C ILE A 78 -11.06 21.78 -22.02
N LYS A 79 -11.98 21.41 -21.13
CA LYS A 79 -13.42 21.32 -21.43
C LYS A 79 -14.15 22.61 -21.04
N ARG A 80 -13.68 23.28 -19.99
CA ARG A 80 -14.22 24.55 -19.49
C ARG A 80 -13.08 25.35 -18.87
N LEU A 81 -13.04 26.65 -19.14
CA LEU A 81 -12.05 27.60 -18.62
C LEU A 81 -12.79 28.81 -18.04
N TYR A 82 -12.34 29.28 -16.88
CA TYR A 82 -12.94 30.43 -16.20
C TYR A 82 -12.71 31.71 -16.98
N GLY A 83 -13.79 32.47 -17.21
CA GLY A 83 -13.77 33.69 -18.01
C GLY A 83 -13.83 33.48 -19.53
N ALA A 84 -13.79 32.24 -20.03
CA ALA A 84 -14.03 31.99 -21.44
C ALA A 84 -15.55 32.04 -21.75
N LEU A 85 -15.93 32.77 -22.80
CA LEU A 85 -17.31 32.76 -23.31
C LEU A 85 -17.74 31.33 -23.67
N PRO A 86 -19.01 30.94 -23.44
CA PRO A 86 -19.53 29.63 -23.83
C PRO A 86 -19.17 29.28 -25.28
N ARG A 87 -18.76 28.02 -25.51
CA ARG A 87 -18.32 27.54 -26.83
C ARG A 87 -19.39 27.67 -27.93
N ALA A 88 -20.66 27.76 -27.54
CA ALA A 88 -21.80 28.03 -28.42
C ALA A 88 -21.71 29.46 -29.00
N GLU A 89 -21.35 30.45 -28.20
CA GLU A 89 -21.19 31.85 -28.63
C GLU A 89 -19.90 32.05 -29.44
N GLN A 90 -18.84 31.31 -29.12
CA GLN A 90 -17.58 31.34 -29.88
C GLN A 90 -17.72 30.75 -31.29
N LYS A 91 -18.59 29.74 -31.48
CA LYS A 91 -18.91 29.22 -32.82
C LYS A 91 -19.71 30.22 -33.65
N VAL A 92 -20.70 30.89 -33.04
CA VAL A 92 -21.48 31.93 -33.72
C VAL A 92 -20.60 33.12 -34.11
N ALA A 93 -19.67 33.55 -33.25
CA ALA A 93 -18.73 34.63 -33.57
C ALA A 93 -17.76 34.26 -34.71
N ALA A 94 -17.31 33.01 -34.80
CA ALA A 94 -16.44 32.54 -35.88
C ALA A 94 -17.17 32.39 -37.22
N GLU A 95 -18.46 32.03 -37.19
CA GLU A 95 -19.30 31.84 -38.38
C GLU A 95 -19.75 33.18 -38.99
N VAL A 96 -19.90 34.23 -38.17
CA VAL A 96 -20.21 35.60 -38.63
C VAL A 96 -19.01 36.29 -39.32
N THR A 97 -17.78 35.84 -39.07
CA THR A 97 -16.56 36.43 -39.65
C THR A 97 -15.99 35.68 -40.86
N ALA A 98 -16.61 34.59 -41.31
CA ALA A 98 -16.12 33.85 -42.47
C ALA A 98 -16.53 34.55 -43.78
N PRO A 99 -15.59 34.88 -44.71
CA PRO A 99 -15.94 35.49 -45.98
C PRO A 99 -16.72 34.51 -46.86
N VAL A 100 -17.81 35.01 -47.44
CA VAL A 100 -18.68 34.30 -48.40
C VAL A 100 -17.83 33.71 -49.52
N ARG A 101 -17.87 32.39 -49.66
CA ARG A 101 -17.10 31.64 -50.65
C ARG A 101 -18.00 31.34 -51.85
N GLU A 102 -17.66 31.91 -53.01
CA GLU A 102 -18.34 31.67 -54.29
C GLU A 102 -18.38 30.17 -54.64
N GLU A 103 -19.59 29.67 -54.89
CA GLU A 103 -19.85 28.34 -55.45
C GLU A 103 -19.35 28.29 -56.90
N LYS A 104 -18.41 27.37 -57.18
CA LYS A 104 -18.16 26.89 -58.54
C LYS A 104 -18.73 25.49 -58.70
N GLU A 105 -19.59 25.40 -59.71
CA GLU A 105 -20.33 24.22 -60.16
C GLU A 105 -19.43 23.01 -60.44
N ARG A 106 -19.97 21.83 -60.14
CA ARG A 106 -19.40 20.53 -60.50
C ARG A 106 -19.97 20.08 -61.85
N PRO A 107 -19.18 19.44 -62.73
CA PRO A 107 -19.72 18.58 -63.77
C PRO A 107 -19.67 17.10 -63.38
N ILE A 108 -20.56 16.35 -64.02
CA ILE A 108 -20.99 14.98 -63.75
C ILE A 108 -20.29 13.98 -64.71
N ARG A 109 -19.64 12.93 -64.14
CA ARG A 109 -19.38 11.53 -64.63
C ARG A 109 -18.72 11.33 -66.03
N PRO A 110 -18.28 10.11 -66.49
CA PRO A 110 -18.45 8.74 -65.95
C PRO A 110 -17.23 7.77 -65.98
N GLY A 111 -17.32 6.71 -65.16
CA GLY A 111 -17.26 5.29 -65.54
C GLY A 111 -16.02 4.60 -66.18
N LYS A 112 -15.62 3.48 -65.53
CA LYS A 112 -14.97 2.24 -66.02
C LYS A 112 -13.45 2.23 -66.30
N GLY A 113 -12.79 1.16 -65.82
CA GLY A 113 -11.54 0.64 -66.42
C GLY A 113 -10.62 -0.12 -65.47
N LYS A 114 -10.25 -1.36 -65.83
CA LYS A 114 -9.45 -2.35 -65.08
C LYS A 114 -7.92 -2.24 -65.36
N LYS A 115 -7.12 -2.77 -64.42
CA LYS A 115 -5.72 -3.31 -64.54
C LYS A 115 -4.65 -2.24 -64.89
N THR A 116 -3.41 -2.27 -64.41
CA THR A 116 -2.42 -3.37 -64.36
C THR A 116 -1.23 -2.96 -63.46
N GLU A 117 -0.48 -3.95 -62.97
CA GLU A 117 0.81 -3.83 -62.28
C GLU A 117 1.90 -3.18 -63.14
N ALA A 118 2.79 -2.38 -62.54
CA ALA A 118 4.20 -2.32 -62.92
C ALA A 118 5.04 -1.65 -61.81
N LYS A 119 6.15 -2.33 -61.49
CA LYS A 119 7.29 -1.88 -60.68
C LYS A 119 7.92 -0.60 -61.25
N THR A 120 8.28 0.34 -60.38
CA THR A 120 9.38 1.28 -60.66
C THR A 120 10.16 1.59 -59.39
N GLU A 121 11.46 1.29 -59.45
CA GLU A 121 12.50 1.71 -58.52
C GLU A 121 12.60 3.25 -58.49
N MET A 122 12.71 3.86 -57.31
CA MET A 122 13.22 5.22 -57.19
C MET A 122 14.29 5.35 -56.12
N LYS A 123 15.46 5.73 -56.62
CA LYS A 123 16.69 6.17 -55.95
C LYS A 123 16.40 7.21 -54.86
N VAL A 124 16.84 6.94 -53.63
CA VAL A 124 16.94 7.92 -52.55
C VAL A 124 18.18 8.79 -52.79
N LYS A 125 17.98 10.05 -53.20
CA LYS A 125 19.01 11.09 -53.15
C LYS A 125 18.99 11.73 -51.76
N THR A 126 20.08 11.54 -51.03
CA THR A 126 20.46 12.27 -49.83
C THR A 126 20.66 13.76 -50.14
N LYS A 127 19.99 14.65 -49.38
CA LYS A 127 20.33 16.08 -49.30
C LYS A 127 20.50 16.45 -47.82
N LYS A 128 21.77 16.64 -47.43
CA LYS A 128 22.18 17.31 -46.18
C LYS A 128 21.75 18.78 -46.25
N VAL A 129 21.09 19.28 -45.20
CA VAL A 129 21.00 20.72 -44.92
C VAL A 129 21.40 20.92 -43.47
N VAL A 130 22.52 21.61 -43.29
CA VAL A 130 23.03 22.17 -42.03
C VAL A 130 22.51 23.60 -41.95
N PRO A 131 22.04 24.10 -40.78
CA PRO A 131 22.04 25.53 -40.53
C PRO A 131 23.18 25.90 -39.58
N SER A 132 23.98 26.83 -40.08
CA SER A 132 25.05 27.60 -39.46
C SER A 132 24.58 28.41 -38.24
N VAL A 133 25.29 28.24 -37.12
CA VAL A 133 25.19 29.07 -35.90
C VAL A 133 26.11 30.29 -36.06
N LYS A 134 25.55 31.50 -35.98
CA LYS A 134 26.30 32.75 -35.87
C LYS A 134 26.51 33.09 -34.39
N LYS A 135 27.78 33.15 -33.98
CA LYS A 135 28.28 33.77 -32.74
C LYS A 135 27.93 35.27 -32.72
N ARG A 136 27.52 35.78 -31.56
CA ARG A 136 27.70 37.18 -31.17
C ARG A 136 28.17 37.22 -29.72
N GLU A 137 29.23 37.99 -29.54
CA GLU A 137 29.98 38.22 -28.30
C GLU A 137 29.24 39.18 -27.35
N ALA A 138 29.69 39.13 -26.10
CA ALA A 138 29.22 39.89 -24.94
C ALA A 138 29.48 41.40 -25.06
N PRO A 139 28.98 42.17 -24.09
CA PRO A 139 29.96 42.77 -23.19
C PRO A 139 29.61 42.67 -21.70
N GLU A 140 30.69 42.65 -20.93
CA GLU A 140 30.79 42.73 -19.48
C GLU A 140 30.18 44.03 -18.92
N LYS A 141 29.62 43.95 -17.71
CA LYS A 141 29.77 44.96 -16.66
C LYS A 141 29.36 44.35 -15.32
N GLY A 142 30.31 44.37 -14.38
CA GLY A 142 30.14 43.87 -13.02
C GLY A 142 29.34 44.82 -12.14
N VAL A 143 28.69 44.26 -11.11
CA VAL A 143 28.29 44.95 -9.90
C VAL A 143 28.46 44.02 -8.70
N GLU A 144 29.08 44.60 -7.68
CA GLU A 144 29.40 44.18 -6.32
C GLU A 144 28.45 43.20 -5.60
N LEU A 145 29.08 42.25 -4.92
CA LEU A 145 28.56 41.46 -3.81
C LEU A 145 28.41 42.34 -2.57
N VAL A 146 27.19 42.39 -2.01
CA VAL A 146 26.96 42.80 -0.62
C VAL A 146 26.29 41.64 0.11
N GLU A 147 27.03 41.05 1.04
CA GLU A 147 26.54 40.12 2.05
C GLU A 147 25.47 40.81 2.90
N LYS A 148 24.28 40.20 3.00
CA LYS A 148 23.36 40.44 4.10
C LYS A 148 22.83 39.12 4.64
N THR A 149 23.31 38.81 5.84
CA THR A 149 22.76 37.86 6.81
C THR A 149 21.25 37.99 6.94
N GLY A 150 20.52 36.93 6.57
CA GLY A 150 19.07 36.82 6.75
C GLY A 150 18.74 35.68 7.70
N LYS A 151 18.34 36.04 8.92
CA LYS A 151 17.83 35.16 9.98
C LYS A 151 16.68 34.28 9.48
N GLU A 152 16.73 32.99 9.82
CA GLU A 152 15.58 32.09 9.77
C GLU A 152 14.46 32.65 10.66
N VAL A 153 13.29 32.85 10.05
CA VAL A 153 12.03 33.09 10.76
C VAL A 153 11.15 31.88 10.50
N THR A 154 11.22 30.90 11.40
CA THR A 154 10.24 29.82 11.53
C THR A 154 8.98 30.40 12.17
N THR A 155 7.89 30.46 11.42
CA THR A 155 6.56 30.73 11.97
C THR A 155 5.86 29.40 12.21
N GLU A 156 6.08 28.84 13.41
CA GLU A 156 5.26 27.79 13.99
C GLU A 156 3.96 28.40 14.54
N GLU A 157 2.90 28.48 13.74
CA GLU A 157 1.56 28.69 14.27
C GLU A 157 0.55 27.82 13.49
N GLY A 158 -0.11 26.91 14.19
CA GLY A 158 -1.37 26.32 13.71
C GLY A 158 -1.55 24.80 13.76
N LEU A 159 -0.88 24.07 14.66
CA LEU A 159 -1.38 22.77 15.12
C LEU A 159 -1.36 22.83 16.64
N ILE A 160 -2.52 22.83 17.29
CA ILE A 160 -2.61 22.66 18.74
C ILE A 160 -2.15 21.21 19.01
N PRO A 161 -0.98 20.97 19.64
CA PRO A 161 -0.65 19.63 20.05
C PRO A 161 -1.57 19.30 21.23
N LEU A 162 -2.62 18.52 20.97
CA LEU A 162 -3.35 17.86 22.04
C LEU A 162 -2.44 16.75 22.59
N LYS A 163 -1.50 17.15 23.46
CA LYS A 163 -0.84 16.22 24.38
C LYS A 163 -1.92 15.75 25.35
N ILE A 164 -2.64 14.70 24.98
CA ILE A 164 -3.33 13.88 25.97
C ILE A 164 -2.25 12.96 26.50
N PRO A 165 -1.81 13.10 27.77
CA PRO A 165 -0.77 12.24 28.32
C PRO A 165 -1.22 10.79 28.19
N PHE A 166 -0.31 9.90 27.79
CA PHE A 166 -0.61 8.48 27.68
C PHE A 166 -1.20 7.91 28.97
N GLU A 167 -0.72 8.38 30.13
CA GLU A 167 -1.29 8.09 31.45
C GLU A 167 -2.80 8.36 31.56
N VAL A 168 -3.35 9.35 30.86
CA VAL A 168 -4.79 9.65 30.88
C VAL A 168 -5.58 8.64 30.04
N ILE A 169 -5.03 8.21 28.91
CA ILE A 169 -5.63 7.15 28.08
C ILE A 169 -5.54 5.82 28.82
N ARG A 170 -4.34 5.48 29.32
CA ARG A 170 -4.06 4.28 30.12
C ARG A 170 -4.97 4.19 31.35
N LYS A 171 -5.14 5.28 32.11
CA LYS A 171 -6.01 5.29 33.29
C LYS A 171 -7.49 5.05 32.94
N LYS A 172 -7.99 5.64 31.84
CA LYS A 172 -9.35 5.36 31.36
C LYS A 172 -9.53 3.92 30.91
N PHE A 173 -8.48 3.29 30.39
CA PHE A 173 -8.49 1.88 30.02
C PHE A 173 -8.43 0.96 31.25
N GLU A 174 -7.59 1.27 32.25
CA GLU A 174 -7.55 0.53 33.52
C GLU A 174 -8.90 0.61 34.27
N GLU A 175 -9.60 1.74 34.18
CA GLU A 175 -10.97 1.88 34.71
C GLU A 175 -11.99 1.03 33.94
N LYS A 176 -11.87 0.95 32.60
CA LYS A 176 -12.72 0.09 31.76
C LYS A 176 -12.48 -1.39 32.02
N GLU A 177 -11.22 -1.82 32.10
CA GLU A 177 -10.85 -3.21 32.40
C GLU A 177 -11.36 -3.65 33.77
N LYS A 178 -11.26 -2.78 34.79
CA LYS A 178 -11.86 -3.03 36.10
C LYS A 178 -13.38 -3.19 36.02
N SER A 179 -14.07 -2.39 35.20
CA SER A 179 -15.52 -2.51 35.02
C SER A 179 -15.93 -3.82 34.34
N GLU A 180 -15.18 -4.27 33.33
CA GLU A 180 -15.46 -5.52 32.61
C GLU A 180 -15.14 -6.76 33.45
N ILE A 181 -14.08 -6.73 34.27
CA ILE A 181 -13.77 -7.80 35.24
C ILE A 181 -14.92 -7.91 36.26
N MET A 182 -15.40 -6.80 36.78
CA MET A 182 -16.50 -6.76 37.75
C MET A 182 -17.81 -7.30 37.15
N GLU A 183 -18.07 -7.03 35.87
CA GLU A 183 -19.24 -7.55 35.16
C GLU A 183 -19.14 -9.04 34.84
N ARG A 184 -17.95 -9.55 34.49
CA ARG A 184 -17.70 -11.00 34.35
C ARG A 184 -17.88 -11.74 35.67
N GLU A 185 -17.38 -11.18 36.77
CA GLU A 185 -17.55 -11.77 38.11
C GLU A 185 -19.03 -11.80 38.53
N ARG A 186 -19.81 -10.80 38.12
CA ARG A 186 -21.26 -10.76 38.33
C ARG A 186 -21.98 -11.82 37.52
N LEU A 187 -21.59 -12.04 36.26
CA LEU A 187 -22.15 -13.08 35.39
C LEU A 187 -21.79 -14.50 35.84
N SER A 188 -20.59 -14.72 36.39
CA SER A 188 -20.19 -16.03 36.94
C SER A 188 -20.91 -16.40 38.24
N ARG A 189 -21.63 -15.47 38.86
CA ARG A 189 -22.47 -15.72 40.06
C ARG A 189 -23.93 -16.03 39.70
N LEU A 190 -24.29 -16.05 38.42
CA LEU A 190 -25.60 -16.53 37.99
C LEU A 190 -25.68 -18.05 38.18
N PRO A 191 -26.78 -18.58 38.73
CA PRO A 191 -26.93 -20.02 38.96
C PRO A 191 -26.90 -20.78 37.63
N GLU A 192 -26.07 -21.83 37.55
CA GLU A 192 -26.02 -22.73 36.39
C GLU A 192 -27.39 -23.36 36.14
N GLU A 193 -27.97 -23.10 34.96
CA GLU A 193 -29.14 -23.84 34.49
C GLU A 193 -28.77 -25.31 34.33
N LYS A 194 -29.43 -26.19 35.11
CA LYS A 194 -29.25 -27.63 34.99
C LYS A 194 -29.60 -28.09 33.57
N PRO A 195 -28.72 -28.90 32.94
CA PRO A 195 -29.04 -29.46 31.63
C PRO A 195 -30.27 -30.37 31.73
N PRO A 196 -31.12 -30.41 30.69
CA PRO A 196 -32.31 -31.25 30.67
C PRO A 196 -31.91 -32.72 30.75
N GLU A 197 -32.60 -33.46 31.62
CA GLU A 197 -32.38 -34.89 31.81
C GLU A 197 -32.66 -35.67 30.52
N PRO A 198 -31.86 -36.71 30.20
CA PRO A 198 -32.04 -37.50 28.99
C PRO A 198 -33.32 -38.33 29.10
N VAL A 199 -34.21 -38.12 28.11
CA VAL A 199 -35.45 -38.89 27.97
C VAL A 199 -35.10 -40.33 27.59
N SER A 200 -35.35 -41.25 28.53
CA SER A 200 -35.18 -42.70 28.37
C SER A 200 -36.33 -43.28 27.51
N GLY A 201 -36.14 -43.30 26.19
CA GLY A 201 -36.94 -44.12 25.28
C GLY A 201 -36.25 -45.47 25.05
N LYS A 202 -36.79 -46.55 25.63
CA LYS A 202 -36.41 -47.92 25.30
C LYS A 202 -37.16 -48.34 24.04
N ASP A 203 -36.53 -48.21 22.88
CA ASP A 203 -36.94 -48.93 21.68
C ASP A 203 -35.90 -50.00 21.34
N GLU A 204 -36.40 -51.21 21.10
CA GLU A 204 -35.64 -52.42 20.81
C GLU A 204 -34.79 -52.23 19.53
N LEU A 205 -33.47 -52.12 19.69
CA LEU A 205 -32.54 -52.15 18.57
C LEU A 205 -32.53 -53.55 17.95
N THR A 206 -33.12 -53.68 16.77
CA THR A 206 -33.01 -54.87 15.92
C THR A 206 -31.53 -55.16 15.59
N ARG A 207 -31.20 -56.44 15.32
CA ARG A 207 -29.83 -56.91 15.00
C ARG A 207 -29.18 -56.12 13.85
N GLU A 208 -29.97 -55.58 12.92
CA GLU A 208 -29.48 -54.72 11.83
C GLU A 208 -29.05 -53.33 12.30
N GLY A 209 -29.72 -52.76 13.30
CA GLY A 209 -29.32 -51.48 13.92
C GLY A 209 -27.99 -51.59 14.69
N LEU A 210 -27.73 -52.73 15.31
CA LEU A 210 -26.48 -53.01 16.02
C LEU A 210 -25.28 -53.20 15.07
N LEU A 211 -25.51 -53.78 13.89
CA LEU A 211 -24.52 -53.93 12.82
C LEU A 211 -24.22 -52.59 12.13
N ALA A 212 -25.25 -51.79 11.83
CA ALA A 212 -25.09 -50.43 11.30
C ALA A 212 -24.37 -49.51 12.29
N PHE A 213 -24.66 -49.63 13.58
CA PHE A 213 -23.95 -48.90 14.64
C PHE A 213 -22.48 -49.33 14.75
N HIS A 214 -22.19 -50.64 14.72
CA HIS A 214 -20.79 -51.12 14.76
C HIS A 214 -20.00 -50.73 13.50
N VAL A 215 -20.60 -50.77 12.31
CA VAL A 215 -19.94 -50.32 11.08
C VAL A 215 -19.70 -48.81 11.11
N SER A 216 -20.68 -48.01 11.57
CA SER A 216 -20.53 -46.56 11.74
C SER A 216 -19.46 -46.21 12.77
N VAL A 217 -19.43 -46.89 13.92
CA VAL A 217 -18.41 -46.70 14.96
C VAL A 217 -17.05 -47.16 14.47
N ARG A 218 -16.95 -48.24 13.69
CA ARG A 218 -15.68 -48.76 13.13
C ARG A 218 -15.18 -47.91 11.96
N GLU A 219 -16.04 -47.34 11.14
CA GLU A 219 -15.70 -46.32 10.13
C GLU A 219 -15.31 -44.99 10.79
N ALA A 220 -16.00 -44.58 11.85
CA ALA A 220 -15.62 -43.41 12.64
C ALA A 220 -14.30 -43.66 13.37
N ALA A 221 -14.06 -44.87 13.86
CA ALA A 221 -12.81 -45.31 14.47
C ALA A 221 -11.69 -45.46 13.42
N LEU A 222 -11.97 -45.90 12.19
CA LEU A 222 -11.00 -45.92 11.09
C LEU A 222 -10.70 -44.51 10.58
N LYS A 223 -11.70 -43.63 10.45
CA LYS A 223 -11.50 -42.19 10.15
C LYS A 223 -10.73 -41.49 11.28
N ARG A 224 -10.88 -41.95 12.54
CA ARG A 224 -10.09 -41.53 13.71
C ARG A 224 -8.75 -42.26 13.84
N ALA A 225 -8.55 -43.44 13.26
CA ALA A 225 -7.28 -44.17 13.27
C ALA A 225 -6.37 -43.77 12.09
N VAL A 226 -6.97 -43.22 11.03
CA VAL A 226 -6.30 -42.35 10.03
C VAL A 226 -6.15 -40.92 10.59
N VAL A 227 -6.19 -40.73 11.91
CA VAL A 227 -5.43 -39.66 12.55
C VAL A 227 -3.97 -39.96 12.26
N LYS A 228 -3.54 -39.45 11.09
CA LYS A 228 -2.16 -39.33 10.64
C LYS A 228 -1.33 -39.08 11.88
N LYS A 229 -0.36 -39.96 12.15
CA LYS A 229 0.75 -39.72 13.08
C LYS A 229 1.11 -38.25 12.96
N LYS A 230 0.68 -37.41 13.92
CA LYS A 230 0.80 -35.96 13.79
C LYS A 230 2.27 -35.70 13.62
N GLU A 231 2.64 -35.24 12.43
CA GLU A 231 4.00 -34.82 12.18
C GLU A 231 4.25 -33.67 13.15
N LYS A 232 5.05 -33.90 14.19
CA LYS A 232 5.41 -32.85 15.14
C LYS A 232 6.19 -31.80 14.36
N ALA A 233 5.53 -30.74 13.90
CA ALA A 233 6.13 -29.60 13.24
C ALA A 233 5.79 -28.36 14.06
N ASP A 234 6.73 -27.45 14.20
CA ASP A 234 6.56 -26.23 14.99
C ASP A 234 5.89 -25.15 14.15
N ILE A 235 6.28 -25.07 12.87
CA ILE A 235 5.89 -23.99 11.96
C ILE A 235 5.43 -24.46 10.58
N ALA A 236 4.33 -23.91 10.09
CA ALA A 236 3.92 -24.04 8.70
C ALA A 236 4.42 -22.84 7.87
N VAL A 237 5.26 -23.08 6.87
CA VAL A 237 5.73 -22.03 5.93
C VAL A 237 4.80 -21.99 4.72
N LEU A 238 3.88 -21.03 4.70
CA LEU A 238 2.93 -20.86 3.60
C LEU A 238 3.62 -20.29 2.34
N PRO A 239 3.08 -20.54 1.13
CA PRO A 239 3.63 -20.00 -0.09
C PRO A 239 3.69 -18.47 -0.06
N LEU A 240 4.89 -17.95 -0.35
CA LEU A 240 5.11 -16.50 -0.46
C LEU A 240 4.20 -15.91 -1.54
N GLU A 241 3.64 -14.74 -1.24
CA GLU A 241 3.06 -13.90 -2.28
C GLU A 241 4.18 -13.32 -3.14
N ASN A 242 3.96 -13.30 -4.46
CA ASN A 242 4.90 -12.67 -5.38
C ASN A 242 4.34 -11.33 -5.82
N LEU A 243 4.89 -10.24 -5.28
CA LEU A 243 4.56 -8.86 -5.67
C LEU A 243 5.54 -8.34 -6.73
N SER A 244 6.56 -9.13 -7.07
CA SER A 244 7.45 -8.85 -8.19
C SER A 244 6.84 -9.32 -9.52
N SER A 245 7.50 -8.98 -10.63
CA SER A 245 7.14 -9.47 -11.96
C SER A 245 7.79 -10.81 -12.35
N ALA A 246 8.67 -11.38 -11.51
CA ALA A 246 9.44 -12.58 -11.86
C ALA A 246 8.70 -13.86 -11.46
N ALA A 247 8.24 -14.65 -12.43
CA ALA A 247 7.38 -15.82 -12.18
C ALA A 247 8.08 -16.93 -11.37
N ASP A 248 9.39 -17.09 -11.51
CA ASP A 248 10.23 -18.10 -10.87
C ASP A 248 10.66 -17.73 -9.43
N ALA A 249 10.44 -16.48 -9.01
CA ALA A 249 10.94 -15.95 -7.74
C ALA A 249 10.57 -16.81 -6.52
N VAL A 250 9.32 -17.29 -6.44
CA VAL A 250 8.85 -18.12 -5.32
C VAL A 250 9.60 -19.45 -5.27
N GLY A 251 9.82 -20.09 -6.42
CA GLY A 251 10.51 -21.38 -6.51
C GLY A 251 11.98 -21.30 -6.09
N ARG A 252 12.63 -20.15 -6.29
CA ARG A 252 14.03 -19.91 -5.89
C ARG A 252 14.17 -19.50 -4.42
N VAL A 253 13.22 -18.73 -3.89
CA VAL A 253 13.31 -18.17 -2.53
C VAL A 253 12.81 -19.15 -1.46
N MET A 254 11.73 -19.88 -1.73
CA MET A 254 11.09 -20.76 -0.74
C MET A 254 12.03 -21.84 -0.15
N PRO A 255 12.85 -22.57 -0.95
CA PRO A 255 13.76 -23.57 -0.41
C PRO A 255 14.81 -22.97 0.54
N VAL A 256 15.37 -21.81 0.15
CA VAL A 256 16.38 -21.11 0.95
C VAL A 256 15.77 -20.59 2.26
N LEU A 257 14.57 -20.04 2.21
CA LEU A 257 13.84 -19.56 3.40
C LEU A 257 13.54 -20.70 4.37
N ARG A 258 13.04 -21.84 3.86
CA ARG A 258 12.76 -23.02 4.70
C ARG A 258 14.02 -23.53 5.37
N GLY A 259 15.12 -23.68 4.63
CA GLY A 259 16.40 -24.11 5.19
C GLY A 259 16.89 -23.20 6.32
N TYR A 260 16.81 -21.87 6.14
CA TYR A 260 17.20 -20.93 7.20
C TYR A 260 16.25 -20.93 8.42
N ILE A 261 14.97 -21.27 8.25
CA ILE A 261 14.04 -21.43 9.39
C ILE A 261 14.37 -22.73 10.15
N GLU A 262 14.71 -23.80 9.46
CA GLU A 262 15.15 -25.07 10.08
C GLU A 262 16.48 -24.92 10.80
N GLU A 263 17.43 -24.14 10.25
CA GLU A 263 18.68 -23.77 10.92
C GLU A 263 18.44 -22.97 12.22
N ARG A 264 17.26 -22.38 12.41
CA ARG A 264 16.85 -21.73 13.67
C ARG A 264 16.26 -22.69 14.69
N GLY A 265 16.25 -23.99 14.40
CA GLY A 265 15.73 -25.04 15.28
C GLY A 265 14.22 -25.24 15.19
N LEU A 266 13.53 -24.56 14.27
CA LEU A 266 12.10 -24.72 14.06
C LEU A 266 11.84 -25.83 13.04
N LYS A 267 11.10 -26.87 13.44
CA LYS A 267 10.72 -27.92 12.51
C LYS A 267 9.61 -27.45 11.57
N VAL A 268 9.92 -27.40 10.28
CA VAL A 268 9.00 -26.92 9.24
C VAL A 268 8.06 -28.04 8.79
N LEU A 269 6.78 -27.73 8.64
CA LEU A 269 5.78 -28.65 8.08
C LEU A 269 6.08 -28.96 6.60
N ASP A 270 5.94 -30.23 6.22
CA ASP A 270 6.18 -30.67 4.85
C ASP A 270 5.33 -29.89 3.83
N ASP A 271 5.94 -29.59 2.68
CA ASP A 271 5.32 -28.75 1.65
C ASP A 271 4.09 -29.40 1.00
N SER A 272 4.07 -30.74 0.88
CA SER A 272 2.89 -31.45 0.36
C SER A 272 1.71 -31.30 1.31
N LEU A 273 1.93 -31.35 2.63
CA LEU A 273 0.88 -31.16 3.63
C LEU A 273 0.35 -29.73 3.66
N VAL A 274 1.23 -28.74 3.46
CA VAL A 274 0.82 -27.34 3.29
C VAL A 274 -0.04 -27.21 2.04
N ARG A 275 0.39 -27.72 0.89
CA ARG A 275 -0.39 -27.68 -0.36
C ARG A 275 -1.74 -28.36 -0.24
N ASP A 276 -1.79 -29.56 0.33
CA ASP A 276 -3.04 -30.29 0.60
C ASP A 276 -3.99 -29.49 1.46
N PHE A 277 -3.46 -28.83 2.49
CA PHE A 277 -4.24 -27.95 3.35
C PHE A 277 -4.82 -26.77 2.59
N MET A 278 -4.03 -26.13 1.73
CA MET A 278 -4.50 -25.00 0.93
C MET A 278 -5.63 -25.42 -0.01
N VAL A 279 -5.48 -26.56 -0.70
CA VAL A 279 -6.50 -27.11 -1.60
C VAL A 279 -7.78 -27.43 -0.84
N LYS A 280 -7.66 -28.19 0.27
CA LYS A 280 -8.81 -28.62 1.08
C LYS A 280 -9.59 -27.44 1.67
N ASN A 281 -8.89 -26.41 2.13
CA ASN A 281 -9.51 -25.23 2.72
C ASN A 281 -9.83 -24.12 1.71
N ARG A 282 -9.64 -24.39 0.40
CA ARG A 282 -9.82 -23.41 -0.70
C ARG A 282 -9.07 -22.10 -0.45
N PHE A 283 -7.91 -22.20 0.19
CA PHE A 283 -7.07 -21.07 0.51
C PHE A 283 -6.27 -20.68 -0.73
N ARG A 284 -6.77 -19.67 -1.45
CA ARG A 284 -6.23 -19.21 -2.74
C ARG A 284 -5.30 -18.00 -2.62
N GLU A 285 -5.41 -17.25 -1.53
CA GLU A 285 -4.62 -16.05 -1.32
C GLU A 285 -3.24 -16.43 -0.75
N ARG A 286 -2.17 -15.78 -1.23
CA ARG A 286 -0.80 -15.99 -0.73
C ARG A 286 -0.39 -14.80 0.13
N GLY A 287 0.60 -14.99 0.99
CA GLY A 287 1.20 -13.90 1.81
C GLY A 287 0.32 -13.35 2.94
N VAL A 288 -0.83 -13.96 3.20
CA VAL A 288 -1.75 -13.61 4.30
C VAL A 288 -2.33 -14.88 4.89
N ILE A 289 -2.72 -14.83 6.16
CA ILE A 289 -3.51 -15.89 6.80
C ILE A 289 -4.58 -15.24 7.68
N THR A 290 -5.73 -15.89 7.84
CA THR A 290 -6.76 -15.45 8.80
C THR A 290 -6.65 -16.24 10.09
N SER A 291 -7.08 -15.68 11.21
CA SER A 291 -7.16 -16.38 12.51
C SER A 291 -7.91 -17.71 12.40
N GLU A 292 -8.95 -17.76 11.55
CA GLU A 292 -9.70 -18.97 11.25
C GLU A 292 -8.83 -20.05 10.58
N LEU A 293 -8.07 -19.69 9.55
CA LEU A 293 -7.19 -20.62 8.84
C LEU A 293 -5.99 -21.04 9.70
N SER A 294 -5.45 -20.11 10.50
CA SER A 294 -4.43 -20.36 11.51
C SER A 294 -4.87 -21.45 12.49
N ARG A 295 -6.08 -21.33 13.05
CA ARG A 295 -6.62 -22.33 13.97
C ARG A 295 -6.80 -23.69 13.31
N ARG A 296 -7.29 -23.73 12.07
CA ARG A 296 -7.42 -24.98 11.30
C ARG A 296 -6.07 -25.65 11.02
N LEU A 297 -5.01 -24.88 10.74
CA LEU A 297 -3.65 -25.42 10.61
C LEU A 297 -3.21 -26.11 11.90
N ARG A 298 -3.43 -25.47 13.04
CA ARG A 298 -3.13 -26.03 14.37
C ARG A 298 -3.92 -27.29 14.67
N GLU A 299 -5.22 -27.28 14.45
CA GLU A 299 -6.10 -28.43 14.69
C GLU A 299 -5.63 -29.65 13.86
N GLN A 300 -5.38 -29.42 12.56
CA GLN A 300 -5.06 -30.46 11.60
C GLN A 300 -3.63 -31.02 11.76
N TYR A 301 -2.63 -30.16 11.99
CA TYR A 301 -1.22 -30.58 11.98
C TYR A 301 -0.49 -30.37 13.30
N GLY A 302 -1.08 -29.69 14.28
CA GLY A 302 -0.43 -29.40 15.56
C GLY A 302 0.65 -28.32 15.48
N VAL A 303 0.75 -27.57 14.37
CA VAL A 303 1.73 -26.48 14.23
C VAL A 303 1.37 -25.32 15.15
N HIS A 304 2.37 -24.80 15.86
CA HIS A 304 2.23 -23.66 16.78
C HIS A 304 2.30 -22.32 16.05
N TYR A 305 3.01 -22.30 14.93
CA TYR A 305 3.30 -21.09 14.18
C TYR A 305 2.94 -21.22 12.70
N ALA A 306 2.56 -20.12 12.08
CA ALA A 306 2.44 -20.00 10.64
C ALA A 306 3.32 -18.84 10.14
N TYR A 307 4.21 -19.13 9.19
CA TYR A 307 4.95 -18.09 8.47
C TYR A 307 4.18 -17.67 7.22
N VAL A 308 4.01 -16.35 7.06
CA VAL A 308 3.49 -15.72 5.85
C VAL A 308 4.40 -14.58 5.42
N GLY A 309 4.51 -14.35 4.11
CA GLY A 309 5.33 -13.27 3.60
C GLY A 309 5.17 -13.04 2.11
N SER A 310 5.87 -12.01 1.63
CA SER A 310 5.81 -11.57 0.24
C SER A 310 7.21 -11.24 -0.28
N ILE A 311 7.48 -11.68 -1.50
CA ILE A 311 8.63 -11.22 -2.30
C ILE A 311 8.21 -9.87 -2.90
N ILE A 312 8.82 -8.79 -2.43
CA ILE A 312 8.51 -7.42 -2.88
C ILE A 312 9.22 -7.16 -4.21
N THR A 313 10.53 -7.41 -4.25
CA THR A 313 11.36 -7.20 -5.43
C THR A 313 12.16 -8.44 -5.70
N PHE A 314 12.14 -8.86 -6.97
CA PHE A 314 12.99 -9.89 -7.53
C PHE A 314 13.36 -9.45 -8.93
N LYS A 315 14.56 -8.87 -9.07
CA LYS A 315 15.08 -8.38 -10.35
C LYS A 315 16.41 -9.04 -10.62
N ASP A 316 16.37 -10.06 -11.46
CA ASP A 316 17.57 -10.73 -11.97
C ASP A 316 18.17 -9.86 -13.08
N ALA A 317 19.06 -8.97 -12.66
CA ALA A 317 19.76 -8.00 -13.49
C ALA A 317 21.19 -7.88 -12.97
N ASN A 318 22.03 -7.06 -13.60
CA ASN A 318 23.36 -6.75 -13.08
C ASN A 318 23.43 -5.27 -12.67
N PRO A 319 23.46 -4.93 -11.37
CA PRO A 319 23.39 -5.84 -10.22
C PRO A 319 21.98 -6.41 -9.96
N PRO A 320 21.88 -7.60 -9.33
CA PRO A 320 20.60 -8.20 -8.94
C PRO A 320 19.98 -7.39 -7.80
N LYS A 321 18.66 -7.40 -7.68
CA LYS A 321 17.94 -6.76 -6.57
C LYS A 321 16.91 -7.71 -5.98
N PHE A 322 16.92 -7.84 -4.65
CA PHE A 322 16.02 -8.74 -3.94
C PHE A 322 15.49 -8.08 -2.67
N ALA A 323 14.19 -8.25 -2.40
CA ALA A 323 13.52 -7.77 -1.20
C ALA A 323 12.42 -8.73 -0.75
N LEU A 324 12.36 -8.97 0.56
CA LEU A 324 11.43 -9.87 1.24
C LEU A 324 10.87 -9.16 2.47
N ILE A 325 9.57 -9.33 2.70
CA ILE A 325 8.91 -8.99 3.96
C ILE A 325 8.11 -10.19 4.44
N GLY A 326 8.04 -10.39 5.75
CA GLY A 326 7.29 -11.51 6.29
C GLY A 326 7.08 -11.41 7.78
N ARG A 327 6.33 -12.38 8.29
CA ARG A 327 5.88 -12.43 9.66
C ARG A 327 5.53 -13.86 10.09
N VAL A 328 5.66 -14.11 11.38
CA VAL A 328 5.22 -15.33 12.04
C VAL A 328 3.99 -15.02 12.88
N VAL A 329 2.97 -15.85 12.73
CA VAL A 329 1.66 -15.74 13.37
C VAL A 329 1.46 -16.91 14.31
N ASP A 330 0.96 -16.65 15.52
CA ASP A 330 0.51 -17.69 16.45
C ASP A 330 -0.76 -18.35 15.92
N THR A 331 -0.74 -19.68 15.78
CA THR A 331 -1.86 -20.41 15.19
C THR A 331 -3.07 -20.55 16.12
N SER A 332 -2.93 -20.27 17.41
CA SER A 332 -4.01 -20.35 18.40
C SER A 332 -4.95 -19.15 18.36
N ASN A 333 -4.39 -17.95 18.21
CA ASN A 333 -5.13 -16.69 18.34
C ASN A 333 -4.98 -15.76 17.12
N GLY A 334 -4.06 -16.06 16.19
CA GLY A 334 -3.83 -15.25 14.99
C GLY A 334 -2.97 -14.00 15.22
N ASP A 335 -2.38 -13.83 16.41
CA ASP A 335 -1.54 -12.67 16.69
C ASP A 335 -0.20 -12.77 15.94
N ILE A 336 0.28 -11.63 15.45
CA ILE A 336 1.62 -11.54 14.87
C ILE A 336 2.63 -11.55 16.02
N LEU A 337 3.58 -12.49 15.99
CA LEU A 337 4.63 -12.67 16.99
C LEU A 337 5.93 -12.00 16.55
N TRP A 338 6.28 -12.19 15.28
CA TRP A 338 7.52 -11.70 14.70
C TRP A 338 7.28 -11.14 13.31
N THR A 339 8.07 -10.15 12.93
CA THR A 339 8.10 -9.61 11.58
C THR A 339 9.50 -9.14 11.25
N ASN A 340 9.85 -9.19 9.97
CA ASN A 340 11.04 -8.52 9.49
C ASN A 340 10.86 -8.06 8.05
N TYR A 341 11.79 -7.24 7.61
CA TYR A 341 11.99 -6.82 6.23
C TYR A 341 13.49 -6.86 5.92
N ALA A 342 13.84 -7.39 4.75
CA ALA A 342 15.21 -7.33 4.26
C ALA A 342 15.20 -7.04 2.77
N SER A 343 16.15 -6.20 2.35
CA SER A 343 16.44 -5.96 0.94
C SER A 343 17.93 -5.76 0.75
N ALA A 344 18.42 -6.13 -0.42
CA ALA A 344 19.73 -5.76 -0.90
C ALA A 344 19.76 -5.70 -2.43
N THR A 345 20.72 -4.96 -2.93
CA THR A 345 21.19 -5.00 -4.31
C THR A 345 22.59 -5.60 -4.34
N GLY A 346 22.98 -6.18 -5.47
CA GLY A 346 24.33 -6.70 -5.64
C GLY A 346 25.44 -5.67 -5.40
N ASN A 347 25.15 -4.39 -5.64
CA ASN A 347 26.06 -3.27 -5.38
C ASN A 347 26.23 -2.96 -3.89
N ASP A 348 25.34 -3.40 -3.00
CA ASP A 348 25.47 -3.13 -1.55
C ASP A 348 26.61 -3.92 -0.91
N PHE A 349 27.19 -4.88 -1.65
CA PHE A 349 28.35 -5.69 -1.25
C PHE A 349 29.65 -5.25 -1.95
N ALA A 350 29.60 -4.21 -2.78
CA ALA A 350 30.78 -3.68 -3.45
C ALA A 350 31.66 -2.89 -2.46
N GLY A 351 32.90 -3.35 -2.27
CA GLY A 351 33.97 -2.62 -1.59
C GLY A 351 34.69 -1.63 -2.51
N LEU A 352 35.85 -1.13 -2.07
CA LEU A 352 36.71 -0.25 -2.86
C LEU A 352 37.03 -0.92 -4.21
N PHE A 353 36.91 -0.17 -5.31
CA PHE A 353 37.09 -0.66 -6.69
C PHE A 353 36.09 -1.73 -7.16
N GLY A 354 34.95 -1.91 -6.47
CA GLY A 354 33.91 -2.84 -6.89
C GLY A 354 34.14 -4.30 -6.47
N VAL A 355 35.19 -4.58 -5.70
CA VAL A 355 35.49 -5.93 -5.17
C VAL A 355 34.38 -6.37 -4.22
N GLY A 356 33.88 -7.60 -4.35
CA GLY A 356 32.82 -8.15 -3.48
C GLY A 356 31.39 -7.90 -3.96
N LYS A 357 31.19 -7.14 -5.05
CA LYS A 357 29.89 -6.99 -5.70
C LYS A 357 29.29 -8.36 -6.03
N ILE A 358 28.05 -8.57 -5.62
CA ILE A 358 27.29 -9.77 -6.00
C ILE A 358 26.66 -9.50 -7.37
N THR A 359 26.95 -10.33 -8.37
CA THR A 359 26.39 -10.19 -9.73
C THR A 359 25.28 -11.18 -10.03
N GLU A 360 25.19 -12.27 -9.27
CA GLU A 360 24.23 -13.36 -9.49
C GLU A 360 23.15 -13.39 -8.42
N MET A 361 21.90 -13.54 -8.84
CA MET A 361 20.75 -13.63 -7.93
C MET A 361 20.87 -14.82 -6.95
N ASP A 362 21.39 -15.97 -7.39
CA ASP A 362 21.54 -17.15 -6.52
C ASP A 362 22.55 -16.95 -5.38
N ARG A 363 23.46 -15.98 -5.51
CA ARG A 363 24.34 -15.56 -4.41
C ARG A 363 23.68 -14.51 -3.52
N LEU A 364 22.80 -13.68 -4.06
CA LEU A 364 22.12 -12.62 -3.32
C LEU A 364 21.01 -13.18 -2.41
N ILE A 365 20.23 -14.16 -2.88
CA ILE A 365 19.08 -14.71 -2.14
C ILE A 365 19.52 -15.22 -0.75
N PRO A 366 20.51 -16.12 -0.61
CA PRO A 366 20.88 -16.65 0.70
C PRO A 366 21.36 -15.57 1.67
N VAL A 367 22.09 -14.57 1.17
CA VAL A 367 22.60 -13.47 2.01
C VAL A 367 21.45 -12.63 2.57
N VAL A 368 20.48 -12.27 1.73
CA VAL A 368 19.31 -11.48 2.17
C VAL A 368 18.40 -12.29 3.07
N VAL A 369 18.12 -13.56 2.75
CA VAL A 369 17.27 -14.43 3.59
C VAL A 369 17.93 -14.71 4.94
N LYS A 370 19.24 -14.95 4.99
CA LYS A 370 19.98 -15.11 6.26
C LYS A 370 19.86 -13.87 7.13
N ARG A 371 20.03 -12.67 6.53
CA ARG A 371 19.82 -11.39 7.23
C ARG A 371 18.38 -11.25 7.71
N PHE A 372 17.41 -11.64 6.88
CA PHE A 372 15.98 -11.59 7.20
C PHE A 372 15.60 -12.48 8.39
N ILE A 373 16.10 -13.72 8.45
CA ILE A 373 15.81 -14.66 9.55
C ILE A 373 16.69 -14.40 10.79
N SER A 374 17.66 -13.48 10.71
CA SER A 374 18.65 -13.29 11.77
C SER A 374 18.07 -12.96 13.15
N SER A 375 16.94 -12.24 13.19
CA SER A 375 16.23 -11.84 14.40
C SER A 375 15.11 -12.80 14.81
N LEU A 376 14.89 -13.89 14.07
CA LEU A 376 13.94 -14.92 14.47
C LEU A 376 14.58 -15.78 15.56
N SER A 377 13.96 -15.81 16.73
CA SER A 377 14.37 -16.60 17.89
C SER A 377 13.15 -17.11 18.65
N GLU A 378 13.35 -18.12 19.51
CA GLU A 378 12.30 -18.64 20.40
C GLU A 378 11.76 -17.55 21.35
N ASP A 379 12.64 -16.69 21.87
CA ASP A 379 12.24 -15.53 22.68
C ASP A 379 11.29 -14.60 21.91
N ALA A 380 11.58 -14.34 20.62
CA ALA A 380 10.72 -13.50 19.79
C ALA A 380 9.35 -14.15 19.53
N LEU A 381 9.26 -15.48 19.55
CA LEU A 381 8.03 -16.25 19.34
C LEU A 381 7.22 -16.46 20.62
N THR A 382 7.84 -16.37 21.78
CA THR A 382 7.20 -16.60 23.09
C THR A 382 6.97 -15.32 23.89
N ALA A 383 7.53 -14.19 23.44
CA ALA A 383 7.30 -12.88 24.03
C ALA A 383 5.80 -12.53 24.05
N ARG A 384 5.16 -12.73 25.20
CA ARG A 384 3.75 -12.47 25.41
C ARG A 384 3.47 -10.97 25.42
N LYS A 385 2.43 -10.55 24.70
CA LYS A 385 2.11 -9.14 24.42
C LYS A 385 0.76 -8.72 25.02
N ASP A 386 0.44 -9.24 26.20
CA ASP A 386 -0.82 -8.93 26.90
C ASP A 386 -0.85 -7.43 27.30
N GLY A 387 -2.03 -6.81 27.23
CA GLY A 387 -2.23 -5.38 27.60
C GLY A 387 -1.81 -4.35 26.53
N ARG A 388 -1.64 -4.77 25.27
CA ARG A 388 -1.29 -3.87 24.14
C ARG A 388 -2.53 -3.40 23.37
N LEU A 389 -2.48 -2.15 22.90
CA LEU A 389 -3.49 -1.57 22.02
C LEU A 389 -3.47 -2.30 20.68
N ARG A 390 -4.63 -2.79 20.25
CA ARG A 390 -4.77 -3.50 18.98
C ARG A 390 -4.90 -2.50 17.85
N ILE A 391 -3.97 -2.56 16.91
CA ILE A 391 -3.91 -1.65 15.77
C ILE A 391 -4.18 -2.38 14.45
N ALA A 392 -5.19 -1.92 13.73
CA ALA A 392 -5.48 -2.36 12.38
C ALA A 392 -4.73 -1.50 11.36
N VAL A 393 -4.03 -2.15 10.44
CA VAL A 393 -3.46 -1.47 9.26
C VAL A 393 -4.32 -1.81 8.06
N LEU A 394 -5.09 -0.83 7.59
CA LEU A 394 -5.95 -1.01 6.44
C LEU A 394 -5.15 -1.06 5.13
N PRO A 395 -5.73 -1.63 4.06
CA PRO A 395 -5.14 -1.53 2.74
C PRO A 395 -4.89 -0.06 2.37
N PHE A 396 -3.66 0.28 2.00
CA PHE A 396 -3.36 1.65 1.56
C PHE A 396 -3.91 1.89 0.16
N ARG A 397 -4.42 3.10 -0.07
CA ARG A 397 -4.77 3.55 -1.41
C ARG A 397 -3.50 3.59 -2.27
N ASN A 398 -3.57 3.04 -3.47
CA ASN A 398 -2.46 3.10 -4.42
C ASN A 398 -2.75 4.13 -5.52
N ALA A 399 -2.12 5.31 -5.44
CA ALA A 399 -2.21 6.34 -6.49
C ALA A 399 -1.08 6.22 -7.53
N THR A 400 -0.24 5.19 -7.42
CA THR A 400 0.93 4.97 -8.28
C THR A 400 0.62 4.06 -9.46
N LYS A 401 1.62 3.85 -10.34
CA LYS A 401 1.57 2.83 -11.41
C LYS A 401 2.07 1.47 -10.94
N MET A 402 2.74 1.37 -9.80
CA MET A 402 3.27 0.11 -9.33
C MET A 402 2.14 -0.72 -8.73
N VAL A 403 1.87 -1.87 -9.35
CA VAL A 403 0.90 -2.84 -8.83
C VAL A 403 1.35 -3.29 -7.44
N GLY A 404 0.42 -3.34 -6.49
CA GLY A 404 0.72 -3.79 -5.13
C GLY A 404 1.36 -2.76 -4.19
N ALA A 405 1.69 -1.54 -4.64
CA ALA A 405 2.36 -0.55 -3.78
C ALA A 405 1.61 -0.25 -2.47
N GLY A 406 0.28 -0.16 -2.51
CA GLY A 406 -0.53 0.00 -1.30
C GLY A 406 -0.44 -1.19 -0.33
N LYS A 407 -0.37 -2.41 -0.86
CA LYS A 407 -0.18 -3.62 -0.05
C LYS A 407 1.23 -3.68 0.54
N ILE A 408 2.25 -3.33 -0.25
CA ILE A 408 3.64 -3.22 0.20
C ILE A 408 3.75 -2.23 1.37
N ALA A 409 3.16 -1.04 1.22
CA ALA A 409 3.13 -0.04 2.29
C ALA A 409 2.43 -0.57 3.56
N ALA A 410 1.25 -1.20 3.43
CA ALA A 410 0.56 -1.80 4.56
C ALA A 410 1.43 -2.85 5.29
N TYR A 411 2.14 -3.71 4.55
CA TYR A 411 3.06 -4.69 5.15
C TYR A 411 4.26 -4.03 5.83
N MET A 412 4.83 -2.97 5.27
CA MET A 412 5.91 -2.21 5.92
C MET A 412 5.44 -1.54 7.21
N PHE A 413 4.22 -0.98 7.22
CA PHE A 413 3.63 -0.40 8.43
C PHE A 413 3.35 -1.47 9.49
N LEU A 414 2.76 -2.61 9.13
CA LEU A 414 2.60 -3.74 10.05
C LEU A 414 3.95 -4.15 10.64
N SER A 415 4.99 -4.24 9.80
CA SER A 415 6.33 -4.62 10.24
C SER A 415 6.94 -3.61 11.22
N GLY A 416 6.80 -2.31 10.93
CA GLY A 416 7.31 -1.26 11.80
C GLY A 416 6.55 -1.14 13.12
N LEU A 417 5.21 -1.21 13.09
CA LEU A 417 4.36 -1.08 14.27
C LEU A 417 4.55 -2.21 15.28
N MET A 418 4.96 -3.39 14.84
CA MET A 418 5.30 -4.51 15.73
C MET A 418 6.45 -4.20 16.70
N ASN A 419 7.31 -3.25 16.33
CA ASN A 419 8.44 -2.80 17.14
C ASN A 419 8.10 -1.60 18.03
N VAL A 420 6.89 -1.05 17.94
CA VAL A 420 6.43 0.02 18.83
C VAL A 420 5.93 -0.60 20.13
N PRO A 421 6.50 -0.25 21.30
CA PRO A 421 6.01 -0.73 22.59
C PRO A 421 4.53 -0.39 22.78
N GLY A 422 3.77 -1.30 23.40
CA GLY A 422 2.34 -1.07 23.68
C GLY A 422 1.40 -1.28 22.49
N LEU A 423 1.90 -1.53 21.27
CA LEU A 423 1.06 -1.84 20.11
C LEU A 423 1.08 -3.33 19.75
N GLN A 424 -0.09 -3.83 19.32
CA GLN A 424 -0.28 -5.17 18.74
C GLN A 424 -1.00 -5.06 17.39
N PRO A 425 -0.24 -5.06 16.28
CA PRO A 425 -0.80 -5.15 14.94
C PRO A 425 -1.67 -6.40 14.74
N VAL A 426 -2.83 -6.20 14.12
CA VAL A 426 -3.75 -7.26 13.71
C VAL A 426 -3.35 -7.80 12.34
N GLU A 427 -3.49 -9.12 12.14
CA GLU A 427 -3.08 -9.76 10.90
C GLU A 427 -3.85 -9.28 9.67
N TYR A 428 -3.13 -8.98 8.59
CA TYR A 428 -3.69 -8.35 7.39
C TYR A 428 -4.78 -9.21 6.72
N GLY A 429 -4.68 -10.54 6.81
CA GLY A 429 -5.70 -11.45 6.28
C GLY A 429 -7.06 -11.25 6.94
N ASP A 430 -7.09 -11.07 8.26
CA ASP A 430 -8.31 -10.82 9.01
C ASP A 430 -8.87 -9.41 8.72
N ILE A 431 -7.99 -8.39 8.66
CA ILE A 431 -8.39 -7.05 8.26
C ILE A 431 -9.03 -7.05 6.87
N ARG A 432 -8.41 -7.72 5.89
CA ARG A 432 -8.92 -7.80 4.53
C ARG A 432 -10.27 -8.52 4.48
N LYS A 433 -10.42 -9.63 5.21
CA LYS A 433 -11.68 -10.36 5.31
C LYS A 433 -12.80 -9.44 5.82
N GLU A 434 -12.51 -8.63 6.83
CA GLU A 434 -13.50 -7.72 7.43
C GLU A 434 -13.80 -6.50 6.56
N VAL A 435 -12.80 -5.93 5.87
CA VAL A 435 -13.02 -4.87 4.88
C VAL A 435 -13.96 -5.33 3.77
N ILE A 436 -13.85 -6.60 3.34
CA ILE A 436 -14.74 -7.20 2.34
C ILE A 436 -16.13 -7.46 2.93
N SER A 437 -16.23 -8.01 4.14
CA SER A 437 -17.52 -8.32 4.79
C SER A 437 -18.36 -7.06 5.02
N LEU A 438 -17.70 -5.95 5.37
CA LEU A 438 -18.31 -4.64 5.58
C LEU A 438 -18.58 -3.88 4.27
N ASN A 439 -18.28 -4.47 3.10
CA ASN A 439 -18.44 -3.85 1.77
C ASN A 439 -17.78 -2.48 1.65
N MET A 440 -16.61 -2.31 2.24
CA MET A 440 -15.88 -1.04 2.21
C MET A 440 -15.37 -0.75 0.80
N ARG A 441 -16.01 0.21 0.12
CA ARG A 441 -15.73 0.53 -1.30
C ARG A 441 -14.52 1.45 -1.49
N GLU A 442 -14.24 2.31 -0.52
CA GLU A 442 -13.19 3.34 -0.63
C GLU A 442 -11.95 2.95 0.17
N ILE A 443 -10.94 2.43 -0.54
CA ILE A 443 -9.63 2.16 0.05
C ILE A 443 -8.96 3.52 0.30
N GLY A 444 -8.76 3.88 1.57
CA GLY A 444 -8.10 5.12 2.00
C GLY A 444 -9.02 6.19 2.59
N GLU A 445 -10.33 5.98 2.61
CA GLU A 445 -11.30 6.80 3.35
C GLU A 445 -12.21 5.87 4.17
N LEU A 446 -12.47 6.23 5.42
CA LEU A 446 -13.28 5.41 6.33
C LEU A 446 -14.56 6.13 6.70
N SER A 447 -15.69 5.48 6.45
CA SER A 447 -16.95 5.88 7.08
C SER A 447 -16.92 5.55 8.57
N PHE A 448 -17.65 6.32 9.38
CA PHE A 448 -17.82 6.02 10.81
C PHE A 448 -18.43 4.64 11.07
N SER A 449 -19.33 4.18 10.19
CA SER A 449 -19.90 2.83 10.28
C SER A 449 -18.87 1.73 10.07
N SER A 450 -17.90 1.94 9.17
CA SER A 450 -16.83 0.98 8.92
C SER A 450 -15.85 0.90 10.09
N ILE A 451 -15.51 2.05 10.69
CA ILE A 451 -14.66 2.12 11.90
C ILE A 451 -15.32 1.36 13.04
N GLU A 452 -16.62 1.58 13.25
CA GLU A 452 -17.37 0.93 14.32
C GLU A 452 -17.51 -0.58 14.11
N GLY A 453 -17.76 -1.01 12.87
CA GLY A 453 -17.77 -2.43 12.51
C GLY A 453 -16.43 -3.11 12.81
N LEU A 454 -15.32 -2.53 12.33
CA LEU A 454 -13.97 -3.04 12.60
C LEU A 454 -13.66 -3.12 14.10
N SER A 455 -13.93 -2.04 14.84
CA SER A 455 -13.67 -1.97 16.28
C SER A 455 -14.44 -3.05 17.05
N LYS A 456 -15.74 -3.20 16.77
CA LYS A 456 -16.61 -4.16 17.45
C LYS A 456 -16.28 -5.61 17.09
N THR A 457 -16.08 -5.92 15.81
CA THR A 457 -15.85 -7.32 15.38
C THR A 457 -14.48 -7.83 15.81
N MET A 458 -13.45 -6.97 15.81
CA MET A 458 -12.05 -7.42 15.94
C MET A 458 -11.34 -6.90 17.19
N ASN A 459 -12.07 -6.20 18.07
CA ASN A 459 -11.54 -5.51 19.25
C ASN A 459 -10.35 -4.61 18.88
N ILE A 460 -10.55 -3.73 17.87
CA ILE A 460 -9.52 -2.80 17.40
C ILE A 460 -9.63 -1.48 18.17
N ASP A 461 -8.50 -1.01 18.71
CA ASP A 461 -8.38 0.27 19.41
C ASP A 461 -7.94 1.39 18.48
N LEU A 462 -7.05 1.08 17.53
CA LEU A 462 -6.43 2.04 16.64
C LEU A 462 -6.54 1.58 15.18
N ILE A 463 -6.80 2.52 14.27
CA ILE A 463 -6.85 2.24 12.83
C ILE A 463 -5.86 3.14 12.11
N LEU A 464 -4.89 2.51 11.45
CA LEU A 464 -3.97 3.17 10.53
C LEU A 464 -4.44 2.97 9.09
N LEU A 465 -4.52 4.06 8.35
CA LEU A 465 -4.81 4.07 6.92
C LEU A 465 -3.95 5.11 6.21
N GLY A 466 -3.86 5.01 4.89
CA GLY A 466 -3.08 5.96 4.13
C GLY A 466 -3.15 5.75 2.63
N SER A 467 -2.29 6.48 1.94
CA SER A 467 -2.13 6.43 0.49
C SER A 467 -0.65 6.42 0.13
N VAL A 468 -0.36 5.73 -0.98
CA VAL A 468 0.91 5.78 -1.67
C VAL A 468 0.75 6.67 -2.89
N GLU A 469 1.35 7.86 -2.81
CA GLU A 469 1.26 8.89 -3.85
C GLU A 469 2.38 8.73 -4.89
N GLU A 470 3.56 8.30 -4.46
CA GLU A 470 4.69 7.98 -5.33
C GLU A 470 5.39 6.68 -4.89
N TYR A 471 5.73 5.84 -5.86
CA TYR A 471 6.53 4.63 -5.67
C TYR A 471 7.30 4.36 -6.97
N SER A 472 8.40 5.06 -7.13
CA SER A 472 9.15 5.18 -8.38
C SER A 472 10.50 4.48 -8.23
N PRO A 473 10.71 3.29 -8.85
CA PRO A 473 12.04 2.70 -8.92
C PRO A 473 12.97 3.56 -9.78
N SER A 474 14.27 3.52 -9.50
CA SER A 474 15.28 4.10 -10.40
C SER A 474 15.14 3.51 -11.79
N VAL A 475 14.90 4.38 -12.77
CA VAL A 475 14.87 4.02 -14.20
C VAL A 475 16.29 3.97 -14.77
N VAL A 476 17.16 4.87 -14.29
CA VAL A 476 18.59 4.97 -14.62
C VAL A 476 19.37 5.27 -13.33
N GLU A 477 20.65 4.93 -13.27
CA GLU A 477 21.48 5.14 -12.07
C GLU A 477 21.53 6.60 -11.60
N ALA A 478 21.37 7.56 -12.52
CA ALA A 478 21.36 8.99 -12.22
C ALA A 478 20.08 9.48 -11.52
N ILE A 479 18.97 8.73 -11.60
CA ILE A 479 17.69 9.13 -10.98
C ILE A 479 17.47 8.26 -9.74
N PRO A 480 17.54 8.84 -8.53
CA PRO A 480 17.33 8.08 -7.31
C PRO A 480 15.89 7.54 -7.26
N PRO A 481 15.68 6.39 -6.60
CA PRO A 481 14.33 5.90 -6.36
C PRO A 481 13.59 6.87 -5.43
N ARG A 482 12.27 7.00 -5.59
CA ARG A 482 11.43 7.94 -4.83
C ARG A 482 10.18 7.29 -4.30
N VAL A 483 9.75 7.74 -3.13
CA VAL A 483 8.47 7.36 -2.53
C VAL A 483 7.79 8.57 -1.92
N SER A 484 6.47 8.53 -1.90
CA SER A 484 5.67 9.46 -1.13
C SER A 484 4.48 8.75 -0.50
N PHE A 485 4.31 8.94 0.81
CA PHE A 485 3.23 8.38 1.59
C PHE A 485 2.46 9.49 2.32
N THR A 486 1.18 9.24 2.54
CA THR A 486 0.38 9.95 3.53
C THR A 486 -0.28 8.92 4.42
N SER A 487 -0.28 9.12 5.73
CA SER A 487 -0.93 8.20 6.66
C SER A 487 -1.61 8.92 7.80
N LYS A 488 -2.67 8.29 8.32
CA LYS A 488 -3.52 8.79 9.40
C LYS A 488 -3.74 7.69 10.42
N LEU A 489 -3.68 8.04 11.70
CA LEU A 489 -4.06 7.18 12.81
C LEU A 489 -5.35 7.69 13.43
N ILE A 490 -6.32 6.80 13.57
CA ILE A 490 -7.64 7.08 14.14
C ILE A 490 -7.83 6.22 15.38
N ASP A 491 -8.32 6.83 16.46
CA ASP A 491 -8.86 6.12 17.62
C ASP A 491 -10.21 5.52 17.24
N ALA A 492 -10.33 4.19 17.30
CA ALA A 492 -11.49 3.48 16.78
C ALA A 492 -12.76 3.69 17.64
N HIS A 493 -12.58 3.94 18.94
CA HIS A 493 -13.67 4.11 19.91
C HIS A 493 -14.28 5.51 19.84
N SER A 494 -13.42 6.53 19.90
CA SER A 494 -13.81 7.94 19.86
C SER A 494 -13.94 8.50 18.44
N LYS A 495 -13.50 7.75 17.42
CA LYS A 495 -13.51 8.13 16.00
C LYS A 495 -12.67 9.39 15.72
N ARG A 496 -11.70 9.69 16.58
CA ARG A 496 -10.86 10.89 16.51
C ARG A 496 -9.58 10.62 15.73
N LEU A 497 -9.18 11.59 14.91
CA LEU A 497 -7.85 11.62 14.29
C LEU A 497 -6.81 11.91 15.39
N LEU A 498 -5.93 10.95 15.66
CA LEU A 498 -4.84 11.10 16.62
C LEU A 498 -3.59 11.66 15.95
N TRP A 499 -3.33 11.24 14.70
CA TRP A 499 -2.12 11.62 13.98
C TRP A 499 -2.35 11.63 12.47
N LEU A 500 -1.69 12.56 11.78
CA LEU A 500 -1.63 12.69 10.34
C LEU A 500 -0.22 13.17 9.98
N ASP A 501 0.41 12.49 9.03
CA ASP A 501 1.71 12.90 8.48
C ASP A 501 1.80 12.55 6.99
N ASP A 502 2.69 13.26 6.32
CA ASP A 502 3.13 12.97 4.96
C ASP A 502 4.65 12.95 4.88
N ILE A 503 5.18 12.11 4.00
CA ILE A 503 6.61 12.02 3.76
C ILE A 503 6.87 11.87 2.27
N GLU A 504 7.88 12.57 1.79
CA GLU A 504 8.49 12.39 0.48
C GLU A 504 9.96 12.07 0.76
N LEU A 505 10.46 10.97 0.19
CA LEU A 505 11.84 10.53 0.37
C LEU A 505 12.40 10.02 -0.95
N ASP A 506 13.66 10.32 -1.22
CA ASP A 506 14.43 9.75 -2.30
C ASP A 506 15.68 9.00 -1.82
N GLY A 507 16.27 8.19 -2.71
CA GLY A 507 17.39 7.34 -2.36
C GLY A 507 18.71 8.06 -2.05
N ASN A 508 18.77 9.37 -2.26
CA ASN A 508 19.93 10.20 -1.91
C ASN A 508 19.78 10.89 -0.55
N ASP A 509 18.59 10.93 0.05
CA ASP A 509 18.33 11.63 1.31
C ASP A 509 19.09 11.08 2.53
N GLU A 510 19.69 9.89 2.42
CA GLU A 510 20.48 9.24 3.48
C GLU A 510 21.99 9.27 3.22
N ILE A 511 22.45 9.95 2.15
CA ILE A 511 23.87 10.01 1.82
C ILE A 511 24.61 10.87 2.86
N LYS A 512 25.62 10.30 3.51
CA LYS A 512 26.52 11.03 4.42
C LYS A 512 27.79 11.50 3.70
N ILE A 513 28.60 10.57 3.20
CA ILE A 513 29.90 10.83 2.52
C ILE A 513 30.12 9.73 1.47
N LEU A 514 30.61 10.06 0.25
CA LEU A 514 31.00 9.09 -0.79
C LEU A 514 29.97 7.98 -1.07
N ASP A 515 28.70 8.35 -1.30
CA ASP A 515 27.57 7.42 -1.49
C ASP A 515 27.28 6.48 -0.29
N LEU A 516 27.96 6.64 0.85
CA LEU A 516 27.67 5.90 2.07
C LEU A 516 26.30 6.32 2.61
N GLY A 517 25.40 5.35 2.74
CA GLY A 517 24.01 5.57 3.16
C GLY A 517 23.00 5.66 2.00
N LYS A 518 23.44 5.70 0.73
CA LYS A 518 22.56 5.73 -0.43
C LYS A 518 21.63 4.51 -0.48
N LEU A 519 20.33 4.76 -0.64
CA LEU A 519 19.33 3.70 -0.76
C LEU A 519 19.12 3.37 -2.25
N ARG A 520 19.59 2.19 -2.67
CA ARG A 520 19.69 1.79 -4.09
C ARG A 520 18.44 1.11 -4.66
N SER A 521 17.45 0.84 -3.81
CA SER A 521 16.14 0.28 -4.20
C SER A 521 15.01 1.14 -3.66
N VAL A 522 13.91 1.21 -4.41
CA VAL A 522 12.69 1.92 -3.97
C VAL A 522 12.10 1.28 -2.72
N ASP A 523 12.30 -0.02 -2.52
CA ASP A 523 11.80 -0.72 -1.34
C ASP A 523 12.56 -0.29 -0.08
N MET A 524 13.87 -0.04 -0.19
CA MET A 524 14.66 0.50 0.93
C MET A 524 14.22 1.93 1.27
N VAL A 525 13.98 2.77 0.26
CA VAL A 525 13.46 4.13 0.46
C VAL A 525 12.07 4.06 1.10
N ALA A 526 11.18 3.21 0.60
CA ALA A 526 9.84 2.97 1.16
C ALA A 526 9.91 2.55 2.63
N TYR A 527 10.70 1.53 2.94
CA TYR A 527 10.82 1.04 4.31
C TYR A 527 11.40 2.10 5.25
N ASN A 528 12.40 2.86 4.80
CA ASN A 528 12.98 3.95 5.58
C ASN A 528 11.97 5.10 5.79
N ALA A 529 11.17 5.45 4.78
CA ALA A 529 10.11 6.43 4.90
C ALA A 529 9.05 5.99 5.92
N VAL A 530 8.59 4.73 5.88
CA VAL A 530 7.67 4.17 6.88
C VAL A 530 8.27 4.20 8.29
N ARG A 531 9.54 3.82 8.45
CA ARG A 531 10.24 3.89 9.76
C ARG A 531 10.29 5.32 10.31
N LYS A 532 10.61 6.30 9.46
CA LYS A 532 10.60 7.73 9.84
C LYS A 532 9.21 8.19 10.26
N MET A 533 8.17 7.82 9.52
CA MET A 533 6.78 8.16 9.86
C MET A 533 6.35 7.54 11.20
N ILE A 534 6.65 6.25 11.43
CA ILE A 534 6.32 5.57 12.69
C ILE A 534 7.05 6.22 13.86
N LYS A 535 8.33 6.58 13.70
CA LYS A 535 9.07 7.30 14.73
C LYS A 535 8.44 8.65 15.08
N ARG A 536 8.05 9.45 14.07
CA ARG A 536 7.34 10.73 14.28
C ARG A 536 5.95 10.55 14.90
N MET A 537 5.29 9.44 14.60
CA MET A 537 4.01 9.07 15.22
C MET A 537 4.22 8.76 16.70
N GLU A 538 5.24 7.95 17.02
CA GLU A 538 5.63 7.60 18.39
C GLU A 538 5.92 8.86 19.22
N GLU A 539 6.78 9.75 18.73
CA GLU A 539 7.18 11.01 19.38
C GLU A 539 6.05 12.02 19.61
N ARG A 540 4.93 11.88 18.88
CA ARG A 540 3.76 12.78 19.00
C ARG A 540 2.68 12.22 19.91
N ILE A 541 2.50 10.90 19.90
CA ILE A 541 1.42 10.24 20.62
C ILE A 541 1.86 9.89 22.04
N TRP A 542 3.12 9.51 22.22
CA TRP A 542 3.74 9.21 23.50
C TRP A 542 4.71 10.32 23.89
#